data_AF-A0A4U3ER84-F1
#
_entry.id   AF-A0A4U3ER84-F1
#
_cell.length_a   1.000
_cell.length_b   1.000
_cell.length_c   1.000
_cell.angle_alpha   90.00
_cell.angle_beta   90.00
_cell.angle_gamma   90.00
#
_symmetry.space_group_name_H-M   'P 1'
#
loop_
_entity.id
_entity.type
_entity.pdbx_description
1 polymer ?
#
loop_
_entity_poly.entity_id
_entity_poly.type
_entity_poly.pdbx_seq_one_letter_code
_entity_poly.pdbx_strand_id
1 'polypeptide(L)'
;MNKIQGCFHIISGADYCRINFLDDGQHGGHKLKPCPFCGSRVLVINNMDSPECWVECENCCAECPGEINEKGSCATETEALETHSRALLSAVTAWNRRR
;
A
#
# COMPACT_ATOMS: atom_id res chain seq x y z
N MET A 1 -5.84 -3.38 -19.40
CA MET A 1 -7.21 -2.94 -19.14
C MET A 1 -7.18 -2.18 -17.82
N ASN A 2 -7.68 -0.95 -17.77
CA ASN A 2 -7.70 -0.17 -16.54
C ASN A 2 -9.01 -0.49 -15.82
N LYS A 3 -8.94 -1.19 -14.67
CA LYS A 3 -10.10 -1.42 -13.81
C LYS A 3 -9.93 -0.62 -12.53
N ILE A 4 -10.91 0.22 -12.25
CA ILE A 4 -11.08 0.88 -10.96
C ILE A 4 -11.92 -0.09 -10.12
N GLN A 5 -11.31 -0.71 -9.12
CA GLN A 5 -12.01 -1.42 -8.04
C GLN A 5 -11.63 -0.69 -6.75
N GLY A 6 -12.58 -0.10 -6.03
CA GLY A 6 -12.24 0.65 -4.82
C GLY A 6 -11.25 1.80 -5.06
N CYS A 7 -10.67 2.33 -3.99
CA CYS A 7 -9.83 3.54 -3.96
C CYS A 7 -8.43 3.36 -4.57
N PHE A 8 -8.28 2.47 -5.57
CA PHE A 8 -6.99 2.12 -6.16
C PHE A 8 -7.05 2.01 -7.70
N HIS A 9 -5.95 2.36 -8.35
CA HIS A 9 -5.75 2.22 -9.79
C HIS A 9 -4.64 1.21 -10.04
N ILE A 10 -4.99 0.10 -10.71
CA ILE A 10 -4.02 -0.94 -11.07
C ILE A 10 -3.55 -0.72 -12.49
N ILE A 11 -2.24 -0.63 -12.63
CA ILE A 11 -1.52 -0.63 -13.90
C ILE A 11 -0.77 -1.96 -13.96
N SER A 12 -1.28 -2.90 -14.74
CA SER A 12 -0.66 -4.20 -14.97
C SER A 12 -0.08 -4.31 -16.38
N GLY A 13 1.11 -4.90 -16.49
CA GLY A 13 1.79 -5.30 -17.72
C GLY A 13 2.20 -6.77 -17.66
N ALA A 14 2.91 -7.28 -18.68
CA ALA A 14 3.31 -8.69 -18.75
C ALA A 14 4.18 -9.15 -17.56
N ASP A 15 4.95 -8.23 -16.96
CA ASP A 15 5.95 -8.54 -15.93
C ASP A 15 5.83 -7.67 -14.68
N TYR A 16 4.79 -6.85 -14.55
CA TYR A 16 4.61 -5.98 -13.39
C TYR A 16 3.15 -5.67 -13.09
N CYS A 17 2.87 -5.47 -11.80
CA CYS A 17 1.62 -4.92 -11.32
C CYS A 17 1.95 -3.75 -10.39
N ARG A 18 1.50 -2.55 -10.76
CA ARG A 18 1.63 -1.35 -9.93
C ARG A 18 0.25 -0.90 -9.50
N ILE A 19 0.11 -0.57 -8.22
CA ILE A 19 -1.12 0.02 -7.69
C ILE A 19 -0.82 1.44 -7.26
N ASN A 20 -1.51 2.41 -7.86
CA ASN A 20 -1.53 3.78 -7.38
C ASN A 20 -2.75 3.96 -6.47
N PHE A 21 -2.51 4.37 -5.23
CA PHE A 21 -3.56 4.75 -4.30
C PHE A 21 -3.96 6.20 -4.58
N LEU A 22 -5.28 6.45 -4.68
CA LEU A 22 -5.77 7.82 -4.57
C LEU A 22 -5.74 8.16 -3.08
N ASP A 23 -4.76 8.96 -2.67
CA ASP A 23 -4.72 9.49 -1.31
C ASP A 23 -5.61 10.72 -1.20
N ASP A 24 -6.92 10.48 -1.10
CA ASP A 24 -7.94 11.48 -0.79
C ASP A 24 -8.02 11.79 0.73
N GLY A 25 -7.00 11.37 1.49
CA GLY A 25 -7.02 11.34 2.95
C GLY A 25 -7.73 10.11 3.54
N GLN A 26 -8.22 9.19 2.71
CA GLN A 26 -8.77 7.89 3.13
C GLN A 26 -7.81 6.73 2.87
N HIS A 27 -6.60 6.94 2.35
CA HIS A 27 -5.54 5.93 2.17
C HIS A 27 -6.04 4.58 1.64
N GLY A 28 -6.74 4.59 0.50
CA GLY A 28 -7.30 3.36 -0.06
C GLY A 28 -8.56 2.84 0.65
N GLY A 29 -9.24 3.66 1.46
CA GLY A 29 -10.38 3.29 2.32
C GLY A 29 -9.97 2.87 3.74
N HIS A 30 -8.69 3.01 4.10
CA HIS A 30 -8.13 2.61 5.39
C HIS A 30 -7.73 3.81 6.26
N LYS A 31 -8.14 3.79 7.53
CA LYS A 31 -7.78 4.84 8.48
C LYS A 31 -6.43 4.55 9.14
N LEU A 32 -5.43 5.38 8.84
CA LEU A 32 -4.13 5.37 9.51
C LEU A 32 -4.18 6.17 10.81
N LYS A 33 -3.54 5.66 11.87
CA LYS A 33 -3.24 6.45 13.07
C LYS A 33 -2.21 7.53 12.73
N PRO A 34 -2.23 8.70 13.40
CA PRO A 34 -1.20 9.71 13.21
C PRO A 34 0.21 9.14 13.47
N CYS A 35 1.20 9.75 12.82
CA CYS A 35 2.61 9.41 13.00
C CYS A 35 2.98 9.35 14.49
N PRO A 36 3.57 8.24 14.99
CA PRO A 36 3.94 8.13 16.39
C PRO A 36 5.12 9.02 16.79
N PHE A 37 5.90 9.51 15.81
CA PHE A 37 7.09 10.32 16.05
C PHE A 37 6.79 11.82 16.04
N CYS A 38 5.98 12.31 15.09
CA CYS A 38 5.70 13.74 14.94
C CYS A 38 4.22 14.13 15.07
N GLY A 39 3.30 13.16 15.20
CA GLY A 39 1.86 13.42 15.31
C GLY A 39 1.16 13.85 14.00
N SER A 40 1.91 13.98 12.90
CA SER A 40 1.36 14.33 11.59
C SER A 40 0.35 13.28 11.09
N ARG A 41 -0.64 13.75 10.32
CA ARG A 41 -1.60 12.93 9.57
C ARG A 41 -1.28 12.87 8.09
N VAL A 42 -0.22 13.55 7.65
CA VAL A 42 0.28 13.49 6.28
C VAL A 42 1.08 12.19 6.17
N LEU A 43 0.38 11.15 5.73
CA LEU A 43 0.85 9.77 5.63
C LEU A 43 0.50 9.23 4.26
N VAL A 44 1.41 8.51 3.64
CA VAL A 44 1.20 7.88 2.33
C VAL A 44 1.46 6.38 2.44
N ILE A 45 0.80 5.59 1.58
CA ILE A 45 1.07 4.17 1.41
C ILE A 45 1.80 4.01 0.08
N ASN A 46 3.05 3.54 0.14
CA ASN A 46 3.93 3.38 -1.01
C ASN A 46 4.15 1.90 -1.34
N ASN A 47 4.54 1.61 -2.59
CA ASN A 47 4.99 0.29 -3.04
C ASN A 47 6.03 0.43 -4.18
N MET A 48 6.93 -0.55 -4.34
CA MET A 48 7.95 -0.56 -5.42
C MET A 48 7.69 -1.71 -6.41
N ASP A 49 6.83 -1.49 -7.43
CA ASP A 49 6.56 -2.39 -8.57
C ASP A 49 6.37 -3.90 -8.24
N SER A 50 6.14 -4.16 -6.96
CA SER A 50 6.04 -5.45 -6.29
C SER A 50 4.99 -5.28 -5.20
N PRO A 51 4.43 -6.39 -4.68
CA PRO A 51 3.43 -6.31 -3.63
C PRO A 51 4.08 -6.11 -2.25
N GLU A 52 5.15 -5.32 -2.17
CA GLU A 52 5.72 -4.85 -0.92
C GLU A 52 5.21 -3.43 -0.69
N CYS A 53 4.44 -3.24 0.38
CA CYS A 53 3.87 -1.95 0.75
C CYS A 53 4.46 -1.45 2.07
N TRP A 54 4.62 -0.13 2.19
CA TRP A 54 4.97 0.53 3.45
C TRP A 54 4.18 1.81 3.65
N VAL A 55 4.01 2.22 4.90
CA VAL A 55 3.49 3.53 5.26
C VAL A 55 4.65 4.48 5.48
N GLU A 56 4.59 5.67 4.91
CA GLU A 56 5.58 6.74 5.11
C GLU A 56 4.89 8.01 5.63
N CYS A 57 5.52 8.68 6.60
CA CYS A 57 5.10 10.00 7.02
C CYS A 57 5.87 11.08 6.27
N GLU A 58 5.22 11.83 5.38
CA GLU A 58 5.87 12.86 4.57
C GLU A 58 6.42 14.04 5.38
N ASN A 59 6.02 14.18 6.65
CA ASN A 59 6.51 15.26 7.52
C ASN A 59 7.83 14.93 8.23
N CYS A 60 8.05 13.67 8.62
CA CYS A 60 9.25 13.27 9.37
C CYS A 60 10.00 12.08 8.76
N CYS A 61 9.57 11.63 7.59
CA CYS A 61 10.12 10.51 6.83
C CYS A 61 10.17 9.19 7.63
N ALA A 62 9.30 9.05 8.65
CA ALA A 62 9.17 7.80 9.37
C ALA A 62 8.46 6.77 8.48
N GLU A 63 9.09 5.62 8.29
CA GLU A 63 8.59 4.54 7.45
C GLU A 63 8.26 3.31 8.29
N CYS A 64 7.26 2.55 7.87
CA CYS A 64 6.93 1.25 8.44
C CYS A 64 6.53 0.28 7.32
N PRO A 65 7.36 -0.73 7.02
CA PRO A 65 7.01 -1.76 6.06
C PRO A 65 5.89 -2.66 6.60
N GLY A 66 5.07 -3.19 5.69
CA GLY A 66 4.18 -4.30 5.99
C GLY A 66 4.96 -5.59 6.29
N GLU A 67 4.28 -6.57 6.89
CA GLU A 67 4.83 -7.90 7.15
C GLU A 67 4.82 -8.79 5.88
N ILE A 68 4.03 -8.44 4.87
CA ILE A 68 3.93 -9.19 3.61
C ILE A 68 4.93 -8.63 2.61
N ASN A 69 5.88 -9.48 2.22
CA ASN A 69 6.95 -9.20 1.25
C ASN A 69 6.97 -10.24 0.12
N GLU A 70 5.80 -10.62 -0.38
CA GLU A 70 5.66 -11.66 -1.41
C GLU A 70 6.31 -11.22 -2.73
N LYS A 71 7.59 -11.53 -2.91
CA LYS A 71 8.30 -11.32 -4.18
C LYS A 71 7.93 -12.46 -5.13
N GLY A 72 6.96 -12.22 -6.00
CA GLY A 72 6.51 -13.23 -6.96
C GLY A 72 5.80 -12.62 -8.18
N SER A 73 6.07 -13.20 -9.35
CA SER A 73 5.26 -12.97 -10.54
C SER A 73 3.87 -13.55 -10.31
N CYS A 74 2.83 -12.72 -10.41
CA CYS A 74 1.45 -13.20 -10.41
C CYS A 74 1.10 -13.72 -11.80
N ALA A 75 0.53 -14.91 -11.91
CA ALA A 75 0.17 -15.50 -13.21
C ALA A 75 -1.09 -14.84 -13.79
N THR A 76 -1.91 -14.22 -12.93
CA THR A 76 -3.15 -13.55 -13.32
C THR A 76 -3.32 -12.17 -12.69
N GLU A 77 -4.13 -11.31 -13.32
CA GLU A 77 -4.53 -10.00 -12.78
C GLU A 77 -5.21 -10.14 -11.40
N THR A 78 -6.03 -11.19 -11.23
CA THR A 78 -6.72 -11.48 -9.96
C THR A 78 -5.74 -11.81 -8.84
N GLU A 79 -4.75 -12.66 -9.09
CA GLU A 79 -3.72 -12.98 -8.10
C GLU A 79 -2.90 -11.76 -7.72
N ALA A 80 -2.59 -10.89 -8.69
CA ALA A 80 -1.91 -9.63 -8.42
C ALA A 80 -2.77 -8.73 -7.53
N LEU A 81 -4.04 -8.54 -7.89
CA LEU A 81 -5.03 -7.82 -7.09
C LEU A 81 -5.08 -8.30 -5.63
N GLU A 82 -5.23 -9.61 -5.41
CA GLU A 82 -5.30 -10.20 -4.08
C GLU A 82 -3.99 -10.01 -3.29
N THR A 83 -2.85 -10.17 -3.96
CA THR A 83 -1.53 -10.08 -3.32
C THR A 83 -1.21 -8.65 -2.91
N HIS A 84 -1.43 -7.68 -3.80
CA HIS A 84 -1.27 -6.27 -3.45
C HIS A 84 -2.29 -5.81 -2.39
N SER A 85 -3.53 -6.33 -2.41
CA SER A 85 -4.53 -6.02 -1.37
C SER A 85 -4.08 -6.53 0.00
N ARG A 86 -3.54 -7.76 0.07
CA ARG A 86 -2.97 -8.31 1.30
C ARG A 86 -1.78 -7.48 1.79
N ALA A 87 -0.88 -7.09 0.88
CA ALA A 87 0.28 -6.27 1.20
C ALA A 87 -0.08 -4.90 1.77
N LEU A 88 -1.04 -4.20 1.15
CA LEU A 88 -1.57 -2.94 1.68
C LEU A 88 -2.12 -3.13 3.09
N LEU A 89 -2.99 -4.13 3.28
CA LEU A 89 -3.61 -4.39 4.58
C LEU A 89 -2.56 -4.69 5.64
N SER A 90 -1.48 -5.37 5.26
CA SER A 90 -0.34 -5.64 6.11
C SER A 90 0.38 -4.36 6.53
N ALA A 91 0.69 -3.46 5.60
CA ALA A 91 1.32 -2.17 5.90
C ALA A 91 0.45 -1.29 6.81
N VAL A 92 -0.85 -1.20 6.52
CA VAL A 92 -1.83 -0.48 7.37
C VAL A 92 -1.87 -1.08 8.77
N THR A 93 -1.90 -2.41 8.87
CA THR A 93 -1.96 -3.11 10.16
C THR A 93 -0.68 -2.92 10.95
N ALA A 94 0.49 -3.03 10.32
CA ALA A 94 1.80 -2.83 10.93
C ALA A 94 1.89 -1.42 11.53
N TRP A 95 1.61 -0.40 10.72
CA TRP A 95 1.60 1.00 11.16
C TRP A 95 0.66 1.23 12.35
N ASN A 96 -0.56 0.72 12.26
CA ASN A 96 -1.57 0.93 13.30
C ASN A 96 -1.31 0.14 14.58
N ARG A 97 -0.63 -1.02 14.50
CA ARG A 97 -0.19 -1.81 15.65
C ARG A 97 1.02 -1.20 16.35
N ARG A 98 1.87 -0.45 15.64
CA ARG A 98 3.10 0.17 16.17
C ARG A 98 4.05 -0.89 16.74
N ARG A 99 4.30 -1.95 15.98
CA ARG A 99 5.29 -2.97 16.32
C ARG A 99 6.70 -2.47 16.06
#